data_AF-A0A957F865-F1
#
_entry.id   AF-A0A957F865-F1
#
_cell.length_a   1.000
_cell.length_b   1.000
_cell.length_c   1.000
_cell.angle_alpha   90.00
_cell.angle_beta   90.00
_cell.angle_gamma   90.00
#
_symmetry.space_group_name_H-M   'P 1'
#
loop_
_entity.id
_entity.type
_entity.pdbx_description
1 polymer ?
#
loop_
_entity_poly.entity_id
_entity_poly.type
_entity_poly.pdbx_seq_one_letter_code
_entity_poly.pdbx_strand_id
1 'polypeptide(L)'
;MVREQLAGRGIADETVLRAMAAVPRQRFVHTRFSGLAYEDSPLPIQQGQTISQPYVVARMAELLELRTTDRVLDVGTGSGYAAAVLSRIVAEVYGIERHAQLAETAARALAALDY
;
A
#
# COMPACT_ATOMS: atom_id res chain seq x y z
N MET A 1 4.16 9.77 -9.70
CA MET A 1 4.14 9.35 -8.28
C MET A 1 5.50 9.49 -7.60
N VAL A 2 6.46 8.55 -7.74
CA VAL A 2 7.66 8.47 -6.86
C VAL A 2 8.53 9.73 -6.84
N ARG A 3 9.06 10.21 -7.98
CA ARG A 3 9.99 11.35 -8.00
C ARG A 3 9.34 12.66 -7.55
N GLU A 4 8.17 12.98 -8.10
CA GLU A 4 7.54 14.30 -7.90
C GLU A 4 6.69 14.36 -6.62
N GLN A 5 5.88 13.34 -6.36
CA GLN A 5 4.87 13.38 -5.30
C GLN A 5 5.36 12.77 -3.98
N LEU A 6 6.41 11.93 -4.00
CA LEU A 6 6.99 11.35 -2.79
C LEU A 6 8.33 12.01 -2.47
N ALA A 7 9.35 11.79 -3.30
CA ALA A 7 10.70 12.31 -3.07
C ALA A 7 10.75 13.84 -3.08
N GLY A 8 10.08 14.47 -4.07
CA GLY A 8 9.93 15.93 -4.14
C GLY A 8 9.19 16.56 -2.95
N ARG A 9 8.57 15.74 -2.09
CA ARG A 9 7.84 16.17 -0.89
C ARG A 9 8.46 15.63 0.42
N GLY A 10 9.72 15.20 0.37
CA GLY A 10 10.52 14.92 1.56
C GLY A 10 10.55 13.47 2.02
N ILE A 11 10.01 12.51 1.24
CA ILE A 11 10.28 11.09 1.48
C ILE A 11 11.70 10.78 0.97
N ALA A 12 12.61 10.47 1.88
CA ALA A 12 14.04 10.29 1.61
C ALA A 12 14.49 8.83 1.71
N ASP A 13 13.74 7.97 2.40
CA ASP A 13 14.09 6.55 2.50
C ASP A 13 14.02 5.84 1.14
N GLU A 14 15.18 5.49 0.59
CA GLU A 14 15.28 4.80 -0.70
C GLU A 14 14.61 3.42 -0.72
N THR A 15 14.58 2.72 0.42
CA THR A 15 13.91 1.41 0.53
C THR A 15 12.41 1.59 0.40
N VAL A 16 11.84 2.61 1.04
CA VAL A 16 10.43 2.98 0.88
C VAL A 16 10.14 3.40 -0.55
N LEU A 17 10.97 4.26 -1.16
CA LEU A 17 10.77 4.70 -2.54
C LEU A 17 10.83 3.54 -3.54
N ARG A 18 11.73 2.57 -3.35
CA ARG A 18 11.80 1.34 -4.15
C ARG A 18 10.58 0.46 -3.96
N ALA A 19 10.10 0.28 -2.72
CA ALA A 19 8.88 -0.48 -2.44
C ALA A 19 7.66 0.15 -3.13
N MET A 20 7.49 1.47 -3.00
CA MET A 20 6.42 2.24 -3.64
C MET A 20 6.49 2.18 -5.18
N ALA A 21 7.68 2.09 -5.76
CA ALA A 21 7.86 1.92 -7.21
C ALA A 21 7.52 0.51 -7.69
N ALA A 22 7.80 -0.51 -6.86
CA ALA A 22 7.65 -1.91 -7.23
C ALA A 22 6.20 -2.40 -7.17
N VAL A 23 5.39 -1.86 -6.25
CA VAL A 23 4.00 -2.32 -6.06
C VAL A 23 3.06 -1.65 -7.08
N PRO A 24 2.37 -2.42 -7.94
CA PRO A 24 1.48 -1.86 -8.96
C PRO A 24 0.15 -1.41 -8.34
N ARG A 25 0.11 -0.17 -7.82
CA ARG A 25 -1.06 0.40 -7.13
C ARG A 25 -2.40 0.27 -7.88
N GLN A 26 -2.40 0.32 -9.21
CA GLN A 26 -3.56 0.10 -10.06
C GLN A 26 -4.21 -1.29 -9.92
N ARG A 27 -3.48 -2.29 -9.40
CA ARG A 27 -4.03 -3.62 -9.08
C ARG A 27 -4.86 -3.64 -7.80
N PHE A 28 -4.78 -2.59 -6.99
CA PHE A 28 -5.46 -2.46 -5.69
C PHE A 28 -6.63 -1.47 -5.73
N VAL A 29 -7.01 -0.98 -6.92
CA VAL A 29 -8.13 -0.06 -7.11
C VAL A 29 -9.16 -0.64 -8.06
N HIS A 30 -10.39 -0.13 -7.98
CA HIS A 30 -11.42 -0.48 -8.95
C HIS A 30 -11.03 0.00 -10.35
N THR A 31 -11.33 -0.79 -11.40
CA THR A 31 -10.95 -0.52 -12.81
C THR A 31 -11.31 0.88 -13.31
N ARG A 32 -12.48 1.39 -12.90
CA ARG A 32 -12.92 2.78 -13.16
C ARG A 32 -11.95 3.88 -12.70
N PHE A 33 -11.06 3.57 -11.74
CA PHE A 33 -10.06 4.49 -11.20
C PHE A 33 -8.64 4.18 -11.67
N SER A 34 -8.42 3.25 -12.60
CA SER A 34 -7.07 2.88 -13.07
C SER A 34 -6.28 4.08 -13.59
N GLY A 35 -6.94 5.04 -14.25
CA GLY A 35 -6.29 6.27 -14.73
C GLY A 35 -5.87 7.24 -13.62
N LEU A 36 -6.45 7.12 -12.42
CA LEU A 36 -6.16 7.95 -11.24
C LEU A 36 -5.30 7.21 -10.22
N ALA A 37 -4.95 5.94 -10.46
CA ALA A 37 -4.35 5.06 -9.46
C ALA A 37 -3.06 5.63 -8.83
N TYR A 38 -2.32 6.44 -9.59
CA TYR A 38 -1.04 7.03 -9.21
C TYR A 38 -1.10 8.52 -8.89
N GLU A 39 -2.30 9.10 -8.82
CA GLU A 39 -2.48 10.43 -8.24
C GLU A 39 -2.28 10.37 -6.73
N ASP A 40 -1.77 11.47 -6.15
CA ASP A 40 -1.62 11.56 -4.70
C ASP A 40 -2.94 11.90 -4.01
N SER A 41 -3.93 11.02 -4.17
CA SER A 41 -5.26 11.17 -3.60
C SER A 41 -5.79 9.81 -3.09
N PRO A 42 -6.68 9.81 -2.08
CA PRO A 42 -7.38 8.61 -1.71
C PRO A 42 -8.42 8.26 -2.79
N LEU A 43 -8.59 6.96 -3.07
CA LEU A 43 -9.59 6.49 -4.04
C LEU A 43 -10.63 5.59 -3.34
N PRO A 44 -11.92 5.68 -3.68
CA PRO A 44 -12.95 4.82 -3.11
C PRO A 44 -12.71 3.34 -3.41
N ILE A 45 -12.89 2.49 -2.40
CA ILE A 45 -12.95 1.03 -2.51
C ILE A 45 -14.31 0.53 -1.98
N GLN A 46 -14.49 -0.78 -1.87
CA GLN A 46 -15.73 -1.38 -1.34
C GLN A 46 -15.99 -0.96 0.12
N GLN A 47 -17.21 -1.21 0.59
CA GLN A 47 -17.61 -0.99 1.99
C GLN A 47 -17.44 0.47 2.47
N GLY A 48 -17.51 1.43 1.55
CA GLY A 48 -17.38 2.86 1.85
C GLY A 48 -15.99 3.26 2.36
N GLN A 49 -14.98 2.41 2.18
CA GLN A 49 -13.60 2.70 2.58
C GLN A 49 -12.83 3.35 1.42
N THR A 50 -11.59 3.77 1.68
CA THR A 50 -10.67 4.28 0.67
C THR A 50 -9.34 3.56 0.72
N ILE A 51 -8.65 3.48 -0.43
CA ILE A 51 -7.21 3.24 -0.46
C ILE A 51 -6.50 4.56 -0.13
N SER A 52 -5.59 4.56 0.85
CA SER A 52 -4.85 5.75 1.27
C SER A 52 -4.03 6.34 0.13
N GLN A 53 -3.88 7.67 0.09
CA GLN A 53 -3.01 8.35 -0.88
C GLN A 53 -1.56 7.83 -0.81
N PRO A 54 -0.85 7.71 -1.95
CA PRO A 54 0.55 7.28 -2.01
C PRO A 54 1.48 7.94 -0.99
N TYR A 55 1.39 9.26 -0.80
CA TYR A 55 2.25 9.99 0.14
C TYR A 55 2.07 9.52 1.58
N VAL A 56 0.82 9.28 2.01
CA VAL A 56 0.55 8.81 3.38
C VAL A 56 1.13 7.43 3.59
N VAL A 57 0.96 6.51 2.64
CA VAL A 57 1.54 5.16 2.71
C VAL A 57 3.07 5.22 2.81
N ALA A 58 3.70 6.02 1.95
CA ALA A 58 5.16 6.19 1.97
C ALA A 58 5.65 6.82 3.29
N ARG A 59 4.97 7.86 3.78
CA ARG A 59 5.35 8.55 5.02
C ARG A 59 5.19 7.64 6.24
N MET A 60 4.11 6.84 6.29
CA MET A 60 3.92 5.84 7.35
C MET A 60 5.03 4.80 7.33
N ALA A 61 5.39 4.27 6.16
CA ALA A 61 6.47 3.28 6.04
C ALA A 61 7.83 3.86 6.45
N GLU A 62 8.13 5.10 6.07
CA GLU A 62 9.37 5.79 6.45
C GLU A 62 9.48 6.01 7.97
N LEU A 63 8.38 6.40 8.62
CA LEU A 63 8.35 6.63 10.07
C LEU A 63 8.45 5.34 10.91
N LEU A 64 8.19 4.18 10.31
CA LEU A 64 8.31 2.89 10.99
C LEU A 64 9.76 2.39 11.07
N GLU A 65 10.70 2.99 10.31
CA GLU A 65 12.13 2.62 10.30
C GLU A 65 12.37 1.11 10.13
N LEU A 66 11.61 0.52 9.19
CA LEU A 66 11.49 -0.93 9.01
C LEU A 66 12.79 -1.60 8.56
N ARG A 67 13.00 -2.82 9.07
CA ARG A 67 14.12 -3.69 8.72
C ARG A 67 13.60 -4.98 8.09
N THR A 68 14.47 -5.65 7.33
CA THR A 68 14.15 -6.89 6.61
C THR A 68 13.80 -8.07 7.52
N THR A 69 14.08 -7.99 8.81
CA THR A 69 13.77 -9.02 9.81
C THR A 69 12.49 -8.74 10.62
N ASP A 70 11.87 -7.58 10.40
CA ASP A 70 10.70 -7.19 11.18
C ASP A 70 9.44 -7.95 10.76
N ARG A 71 8.47 -8.01 11.68
CA ARG A 71 7.13 -8.56 11.46
C ARG A 71 6.14 -7.43 11.75
N VAL A 72 5.30 -7.10 10.77
CA VAL A 72 4.40 -5.93 10.84
C VAL A 72 2.95 -6.37 10.93
N LEU A 73 2.15 -5.66 11.73
CA LEU A 73 0.69 -5.79 11.76
C LEU A 73 0.05 -4.58 11.06
N ASP A 74 -0.64 -4.82 9.95
CA ASP A 74 -1.41 -3.84 9.20
C ASP A 74 -2.89 -3.88 9.64
N VAL A 75 -3.30 -2.88 10.42
CA VAL A 75 -4.66 -2.76 10.97
C VAL A 75 -5.52 -1.91 10.04
N GLY A 76 -6.56 -2.52 9.46
CA GLY A 76 -7.39 -1.89 8.43
C GLY A 76 -6.83 -2.13 7.03
N THR A 77 -6.57 -3.40 6.69
CA THR A 77 -5.93 -3.79 5.44
C THR A 77 -6.61 -3.24 4.19
N GLY A 78 -7.94 -3.08 4.21
CA GLY A 78 -8.70 -2.41 3.16
C GLY A 78 -8.46 -3.04 1.78
N SER A 79 -7.73 -2.32 0.91
CA SER A 79 -7.38 -2.81 -0.43
C SER A 79 -6.24 -3.84 -0.45
N GLY A 80 -5.40 -3.88 0.58
CA GLY A 80 -4.14 -4.65 0.62
C GLY A 80 -2.91 -3.90 0.08
N TYR A 81 -3.06 -2.68 -0.45
CA TYR A 81 -1.93 -1.95 -1.04
C TYR A 81 -0.82 -1.61 -0.03
N ALA A 82 -1.18 -1.13 1.17
CA ALA A 82 -0.19 -0.79 2.18
C ALA A 82 0.57 -2.06 2.64
N ALA A 83 -0.16 -3.14 2.91
CA ALA A 83 0.45 -4.45 3.21
C ALA A 83 1.42 -4.92 2.11
N ALA A 84 1.05 -4.77 0.83
CA ALA A 84 1.94 -5.10 -0.29
C ALA A 84 3.20 -4.22 -0.33
N VAL A 85 3.10 -2.93 0.01
CA VAL A 85 4.27 -2.04 0.09
C VAL A 85 5.17 -2.46 1.24
N LEU A 86 4.60 -2.75 2.41
CA LEU A 86 5.34 -3.17 3.59
C LEU A 86 6.05 -4.51 3.37
N SER A 87 5.42 -5.47 2.69
CA SER A 87 6.01 -6.80 2.41
C SER A 87 7.21 -6.75 1.45
N ARG A 88 7.43 -5.64 0.74
CA ARG A 88 8.67 -5.40 -0.02
C ARG A 88 9.87 -5.04 0.86
N ILE A 89 9.64 -4.73 2.13
CA ILE A 89 10.63 -4.20 3.06
C ILE A 89 10.92 -5.18 4.20
N VAL A 90 9.89 -5.82 4.76
CA VAL A 90 9.96 -6.65 5.97
C VAL A 90 9.85 -8.16 5.69
N ALA A 91 10.10 -8.99 6.71
CA ALA A 91 10.00 -10.44 6.57
C ALA A 91 8.55 -10.92 6.45
N GLU A 92 7.66 -10.39 7.29
CA GLU A 92 6.27 -10.81 7.34
C GLU A 92 5.33 -9.63 7.60
N VAL A 93 4.17 -9.65 6.93
CA VAL A 93 3.08 -8.71 7.17
C VAL A 93 1.82 -9.48 7.51
N TYR A 94 1.20 -9.13 8.62
CA TYR A 94 -0.07 -9.66 9.08
C TYR A 94 -1.14 -8.59 8.87
N GLY A 95 -2.18 -8.88 8.09
CA GLY A 95 -3.30 -7.97 7.90
C GLY A 95 -4.47 -8.31 8.82
N ILE A 96 -5.15 -7.30 9.38
CA ILE A 96 -6.46 -7.45 10.00
C ILE A 96 -7.45 -6.46 9.40
N GLU A 97 -8.61 -6.97 9.00
CA GLU A 97 -9.69 -6.19 8.39
C GLU A 97 -11.02 -6.66 8.96
N ARG A 98 -11.87 -5.70 9.37
CA ARG A 98 -13.15 -5.99 10.02
C ARG A 98 -14.23 -6.38 9.01
N HIS A 99 -14.11 -5.89 7.77
CA HIS A 99 -15.05 -6.14 6.70
C HIS A 99 -14.62 -7.37 5.90
N ALA A 100 -15.33 -8.50 6.05
CA ALA A 100 -14.99 -9.76 5.40
C ALA A 100 -14.75 -9.63 3.88
N GLN A 101 -15.59 -8.85 3.18
CA GLN A 101 -15.43 -8.63 1.74
C GLN A 101 -14.12 -7.91 1.38
N LEU A 102 -13.67 -6.97 2.21
CA LEU A 102 -12.39 -6.27 1.99
C LEU A 102 -11.22 -7.22 2.30
N ALA A 103 -11.30 -7.99 3.39
CA ALA A 103 -10.29 -8.98 3.73
C ALA A 103 -10.07 -9.99 2.58
N GLU A 104 -11.15 -10.53 2.01
CA GLU A 104 -11.07 -11.42 0.85
C GLU A 104 -10.52 -10.74 -0.40
N THR A 105 -10.90 -9.48 -0.64
CA THR A 105 -10.45 -8.72 -1.81
C THR A 105 -8.96 -8.44 -1.73
N ALA A 106 -8.48 -8.00 -0.57
CA ALA A 106 -7.06 -7.80 -0.30
C ALA A 106 -6.27 -9.11 -0.45
N ALA A 107 -6.74 -10.21 0.16
CA ALA A 107 -6.09 -11.50 0.06
C ALA A 107 -5.97 -11.99 -1.39
N ARG A 108 -7.03 -11.85 -2.20
CA ARG A 108 -6.99 -12.18 -3.63
C ARG A 108 -6.02 -11.30 -4.41
N ALA A 109 -5.99 -9.99 -4.14
CA ALA A 109 -5.10 -9.05 -4.82
C ALA A 109 -3.62 -9.33 -4.49
N LEU A 110 -3.32 -9.60 -3.22
CA LEU A 110 -1.99 -9.96 -2.74
C LEU A 110 -1.51 -11.28 -3.34
N ALA A 111 -2.34 -12.34 -3.27
CA ALA A 111 -2.02 -13.65 -3.82
C ALA A 111 -1.81 -13.62 -5.35
N ALA A 112 -2.57 -12.79 -6.08
CA ALA A 112 -2.41 -12.63 -7.53
C ALA A 112 -1.08 -11.94 -7.94
N LEU A 113 -0.35 -11.39 -6.97
CA LEU A 113 0.93 -10.70 -7.15
C LEU A 113 2.07 -11.37 -6.37
N ASP A 114 1.83 -12.57 -5.82
CA ASP A 114 2.78 -13.36 -5.04
C ASP A 114 3.33 -12.65 -3.78
N TYR A 115 2.45 -11.94 -3.05
CA TYR A 115 2.74 -11.34 -1.73
C TYR A 115 2.28 -12.20 -0.55
#